data_AF-A0A2V6LFS3-F1
#
_entry.id   AF-A0A2V6LFS3-F1
#
_cell.length_a   1.000
_cell.length_b   1.000
_cell.length_c   1.000
_cell.angle_alpha   90.00
_cell.angle_beta   90.00
_cell.angle_gamma   90.00
#
_symmetry.space_group_name_H-M   'P 1'
#
loop_
_entity.id
_entity.type
_entity.pdbx_description
1 polymer ?
#
loop_
_entity_poly.entity_id
_entity_poly.type
_entity_poly.pdbx_seq_one_letter_code
_entity_poly.pdbx_strand_id
1 'polypeptide(L)'
;YILKGLKTLSRSSYEPPLSTDFVLIDYRDSATFDPGAGFYHPTMKTVDGRIIPSSDRLLHDFLKRAVWTSDEQDELTLLRNLGSRRTPVTAEQSSSADGESGVFSIGATRLLSIGTTGEVVSRSRPLEVQLRWKFQGERDVFPWMLLRLSRDEKVKVTLLVKGLCAPEATEGIYTENWRVVAAERLPPGDYSLEALFVDNSKRAWFETTGDSGGESNLLSAPVSLGHIKVEQ
;
A
#
# COMPACT_ATOMS: atom_id res chain seq x y z
N TYR A 1 4.04 18.74 5.54
CA TYR A 1 4.63 17.42 5.30
C TYR A 1 4.31 16.50 6.48
N ILE A 2 3.52 15.46 6.21
CA ILE A 2 3.15 14.43 7.19
C ILE A 2 4.39 13.58 7.51
N LEU A 3 5.11 13.13 6.49
CA LEU A 3 6.39 12.44 6.64
C LEU A 3 7.51 13.42 7.01
N LYS A 4 8.42 12.95 7.85
CA LYS A 4 9.63 13.66 8.27
C LYS A 4 10.80 12.70 8.15
N GLY A 5 11.91 13.18 7.57
CA GLY A 5 13.11 12.35 7.42
C GLY A 5 13.95 12.22 8.69
N LEU A 6 14.87 11.26 8.66
CA LEU A 6 15.77 10.90 9.75
C LEU A 6 16.63 12.08 10.25
N LYS A 7 17.01 13.02 9.38
CA LYS A 7 17.75 14.24 9.79
C LYS A 7 16.98 15.08 10.81
N THR A 8 15.65 15.07 10.74
CA THR A 8 14.78 15.78 11.68
C THR A 8 14.48 14.91 12.89
N LEU A 9 14.07 13.66 12.65
CA LEU A 9 13.62 12.75 13.71
C LEU A 9 14.75 12.27 14.63
N SER A 10 16.01 12.26 14.17
CA SER A 10 17.17 11.98 15.02
C SER A 10 17.42 13.04 16.09
N ARG A 11 16.85 14.24 15.95
CA ARG A 11 17.07 15.38 16.86
C ARG A 11 15.83 15.81 17.64
N SER A 12 14.66 15.36 17.21
CA SER A 12 13.37 15.79 17.77
C SER A 12 12.36 14.65 17.73
N SER A 13 11.38 14.68 18.63
CA SER A 13 10.24 13.77 18.55
C SER A 13 9.34 14.17 17.39
N TYR A 14 8.68 13.19 16.78
CA TYR A 14 7.71 13.47 15.72
C TYR A 14 6.47 14.15 16.31
N GLU A 15 6.16 15.34 15.80
CA GLU A 15 4.89 16.01 16.04
C GLU A 15 4.06 15.94 14.75
N PRO A 16 2.96 15.16 14.73
CA PRO A 16 2.13 15.06 13.54
C PRO A 16 1.44 16.41 13.28
N PRO A 17 1.25 16.79 12.00
CA PRO A 17 0.47 17.97 11.67
C PRO A 17 -0.94 17.96 12.28
N LEU A 18 -1.53 19.14 12.40
CA LEU A 18 -2.95 19.31 12.76
C LEU A 18 -3.87 18.59 11.77
N SER A 19 -5.13 18.39 12.17
CA SER A 19 -6.15 17.80 11.31
C SER A 19 -6.26 18.56 9.98
N THR A 20 -6.38 17.81 8.89
CA THR A 20 -6.56 18.33 7.53
C THR A 20 -7.81 17.74 6.91
N ASP A 21 -8.41 18.45 5.97
CA ASP A 21 -9.59 18.00 5.22
C ASP A 21 -9.21 17.02 4.10
N PHE A 22 -8.00 17.14 3.57
CA PHE A 22 -7.51 16.34 2.46
C PHE A 22 -6.07 15.90 2.68
N VAL A 23 -5.76 14.69 2.22
CA VAL A 23 -4.40 14.18 2.05
C VAL A 23 -4.29 13.61 0.65
N LEU A 24 -3.37 14.16 -0.14
CA LEU A 24 -2.97 13.58 -1.42
C LEU A 24 -1.62 12.89 -1.22
N ILE A 25 -1.54 11.64 -1.65
CA ILE A 25 -0.32 10.84 -1.63
C ILE A 25 0.01 10.50 -3.07
N ASP A 26 1.24 10.81 -3.47
CA ASP A 26 1.85 10.34 -4.70
C ASP A 26 2.94 9.35 -4.33
N TYR A 27 2.66 8.05 -4.48
CA TYR A 27 3.60 6.99 -4.12
C TYR A 27 4.82 6.91 -5.04
N ARG A 28 4.82 7.68 -6.14
CA ARG A 28 5.96 7.81 -7.05
C ARG A 28 6.77 9.09 -6.80
N ASP A 29 6.32 9.97 -5.91
CA ASP A 29 7.08 11.16 -5.54
C ASP A 29 8.39 10.77 -4.84
N SER A 30 9.47 10.82 -5.60
CA SER A 30 10.81 10.50 -5.14
C SER A 30 11.38 11.52 -4.17
N ALA A 31 10.74 12.69 -3.95
CA ALA A 31 11.16 13.62 -2.90
C ALA A 31 10.56 13.24 -1.54
N THR A 32 9.32 12.74 -1.53
CA THR A 32 8.64 12.27 -0.31
C THR A 32 9.09 10.87 0.08
N PHE A 33 9.18 9.95 -0.89
CA PHE A 33 9.54 8.55 -0.69
C PHE A 33 11.01 8.27 -1.00
N ASP A 34 11.91 9.18 -0.61
CA ASP A 34 13.36 9.09 -0.85
C ASP A 34 14.09 8.33 0.28
N PRO A 35 14.55 7.09 0.07
CA PRO A 35 15.41 6.41 1.03
C PRO A 35 16.83 7.01 1.11
N GLY A 36 17.38 7.47 0.00
CA GLY A 36 18.76 7.95 -0.09
C GLY A 36 18.96 9.28 0.64
N ALA A 37 17.98 10.17 0.59
CA ALA A 37 17.94 11.38 1.41
C ALA A 37 17.53 11.11 2.87
N GLY A 38 17.05 9.89 3.16
CA GLY A 38 16.53 9.48 4.47
C GLY A 38 15.17 10.08 4.79
N PHE A 39 14.38 10.47 3.78
CA PHE A 39 12.99 10.92 3.95
C PHE A 39 12.02 9.74 4.11
N TYR A 40 12.35 8.60 3.51
CA TYR A 40 11.64 7.33 3.66
C TYR A 40 12.56 6.29 4.28
N HIS A 41 12.13 5.67 5.38
CA HIS A 41 13.03 4.80 6.15
C HIS A 41 12.24 3.73 6.93
N PRO A 42 12.89 2.60 7.24
CA PRO A 42 12.34 1.61 8.16
C PRO A 42 12.37 2.15 9.59
N THR A 43 11.91 1.35 10.55
CA THR A 43 12.10 1.66 11.97
C THR A 43 13.59 1.69 12.30
N MET A 44 14.04 2.78 12.92
CA MET A 44 15.44 3.01 13.24
C MET A 44 15.63 3.17 14.75
N LYS A 45 16.81 2.79 15.24
CA LYS A 45 17.24 3.09 16.61
C LYS A 45 18.36 4.11 16.57
N THR A 46 18.22 5.21 17.29
CA THR A 46 19.25 6.24 17.42
C THR A 46 20.34 5.81 18.40
N VAL A 47 21.48 6.50 18.39
CA VAL A 47 22.64 6.19 19.25
C VAL A 47 22.31 6.28 20.75
N ASP A 48 21.42 7.19 21.12
CA ASP A 48 20.89 7.35 22.50
C ASP A 48 19.79 6.32 22.85
N GLY A 49 19.49 5.38 21.95
CA GLY A 49 18.60 4.25 22.20
C GLY A 49 17.12 4.50 21.90
N ARG A 50 16.73 5.72 21.49
CA ARG A 50 15.36 6.05 21.10
C ARG A 50 14.97 5.35 19.78
N ILE A 51 13.71 4.95 19.69
CA ILE A 51 13.15 4.31 18.49
C ILE A 51 12.45 5.38 17.63
N ILE A 52 12.86 5.49 16.38
CA ILE A 52 12.18 6.27 15.34
C ILE A 52 11.30 5.28 14.54
N PRO A 53 9.97 5.44 14.56
CA PRO A 53 9.06 4.60 13.77
C PRO A 53 9.36 4.69 12.27
N SER A 54 9.02 3.65 11.51
CA SER A 54 9.12 3.70 10.04
C SER A 54 8.25 4.80 9.45
N SER A 55 8.60 5.28 8.26
CA SER A 55 7.80 6.29 7.56
C SER A 55 6.36 5.81 7.31
N ASP A 56 6.17 4.53 6.97
CA ASP A 56 4.82 3.95 6.82
C ASP A 56 4.02 4.04 8.12
N ARG A 57 4.67 3.75 9.27
CA ARG A 57 4.04 3.86 10.59
C ARG A 57 3.68 5.30 10.93
N LEU A 58 4.54 6.27 10.64
CA LEU A 58 4.25 7.69 10.86
C LEU A 58 3.04 8.15 10.05
N LEU A 59 2.94 7.71 8.79
CA LEU A 59 1.78 8.00 7.94
C LEU A 59 0.51 7.35 8.48
N HIS A 60 0.56 6.07 8.87
CA HIS A 60 -0.58 5.38 9.48
C HIS A 60 -1.05 6.08 10.76
N ASP A 61 -0.13 6.41 11.67
CA ASP A 61 -0.42 7.07 12.93
C ASP A 61 -1.01 8.47 12.72
N PHE A 62 -0.63 9.16 11.64
CA PHE A 62 -1.27 10.40 11.23
C PHE A 62 -2.72 10.17 10.75
N LEU A 63 -2.92 9.22 9.83
CA LEU A 63 -4.19 8.99 9.14
C LEU A 63 -5.25 8.36 10.05
N LYS A 64 -4.89 7.42 10.92
CA LYS A 64 -5.85 6.72 11.80
C LYS A 64 -6.61 7.61 12.79
N ARG A 65 -6.24 8.90 12.89
CA ARG A 65 -6.87 9.89 13.77
C ARG A 65 -8.19 10.44 13.21
N ALA A 66 -8.54 10.10 11.98
CA ALA A 66 -9.77 10.53 11.32
C ALA A 66 -10.37 9.40 10.47
N VAL A 67 -11.61 9.59 10.02
CA VAL A 67 -12.27 8.70 9.08
C VAL A 67 -12.13 9.30 7.67
N TRP A 68 -11.72 8.47 6.72
CA TRP A 68 -11.43 8.90 5.36
C TRP A 68 -12.29 8.13 4.36
N THR A 69 -12.62 8.79 3.25
CA THR A 69 -12.89 8.09 1.98
C THR A 69 -11.63 8.14 1.14
N SER A 70 -11.22 7.01 0.58
CA SER A 70 -10.12 6.93 -0.38
C SER A 70 -10.63 6.92 -1.82
N ASP A 71 -9.82 7.49 -2.70
CA ASP A 71 -9.97 7.47 -4.14
C ASP A 71 -8.58 7.20 -4.71
N GLU A 72 -8.40 6.00 -5.24
CA GLU A 72 -7.09 5.44 -5.57
C GLU A 72 -6.99 5.20 -7.08
N GLN A 73 -6.03 5.87 -7.72
CA GLN A 73 -5.79 5.74 -9.14
C GLN A 73 -4.29 5.69 -9.42
N ASP A 74 -3.85 4.59 -10.04
CA ASP A 74 -2.43 4.32 -10.30
C ASP A 74 -1.58 4.52 -9.02
N GLU A 75 -0.52 5.33 -9.05
CA GLU A 75 0.31 5.66 -7.88
C GLU A 75 -0.29 6.75 -6.96
N LEU A 76 -1.45 7.30 -7.30
CA LEU A 76 -2.06 8.43 -6.58
C LEU A 76 -3.18 7.95 -5.65
N THR A 77 -3.22 8.49 -4.44
CA THR A 77 -4.30 8.27 -3.49
C THR A 77 -4.76 9.59 -2.89
N LEU A 78 -6.05 9.88 -3.04
CA LEU A 78 -6.70 11.04 -2.44
C LEU A 78 -7.61 10.59 -1.30
N LEU A 79 -7.24 10.98 -0.08
CA LEU A 79 -8.02 10.77 1.12
C LEU A 79 -8.78 12.05 1.46
N ARG A 80 -10.10 11.93 1.59
CA ARG A 80 -10.99 13.03 1.98
C ARG A 80 -11.53 12.76 3.38
N ASN A 81 -11.31 13.69 4.30
CA ASN A 81 -11.73 13.55 5.68
C ASN A 81 -13.25 13.69 5.77
N LEU A 82 -13.92 12.70 6.35
CA LEU A 82 -15.37 12.75 6.57
C LEU A 82 -15.76 13.54 7.83
N GLY A 83 -14.77 14.10 8.54
CA GLY A 83 -14.94 14.72 9.84
C GLY A 83 -15.16 13.70 10.94
N SER A 84 -15.15 14.17 12.19
CA SER A 84 -15.41 13.37 13.38
C SER A 84 -16.90 13.08 13.58
N ARG A 85 -17.60 12.56 12.57
CA ARG A 85 -18.88 11.91 12.84
C ARG A 85 -18.57 10.52 13.38
N ARG A 86 -18.53 10.42 14.72
CA ARG A 86 -18.69 9.16 15.47
C ARG A 86 -20.05 8.55 15.11
N THR A 87 -20.15 7.98 13.92
CA THR A 87 -21.10 6.91 13.67
C THR A 87 -20.24 5.67 13.71
N PRO A 88 -20.44 4.78 14.69
CA PRO A 88 -19.94 3.42 14.53
C PRO A 88 -20.53 2.97 13.20
N VAL A 89 -19.67 2.77 12.19
CA VAL A 89 -20.04 1.89 11.11
C VAL A 89 -20.43 0.63 11.83
N THR A 90 -21.70 0.25 11.71
CA THR A 90 -22.26 -0.96 12.27
C THR A 90 -21.20 -2.03 12.04
N ALA A 91 -20.53 -2.43 13.13
CA ALA A 91 -19.82 -3.67 13.13
C ALA A 91 -20.94 -4.67 12.85
N GLU A 92 -21.09 -5.07 11.59
CA GLU A 92 -21.62 -6.38 11.32
C GLU A 92 -20.77 -7.26 12.23
N GLN A 93 -21.41 -7.75 13.29
CA GLN A 93 -20.94 -8.87 14.07
C GLN A 93 -20.86 -10.03 13.06
N SER A 94 -19.83 -9.99 12.23
CA SER A 94 -19.37 -11.10 11.46
C SER A 94 -18.83 -12.02 12.54
N SER A 95 -19.71 -12.96 12.92
CA SER A 95 -19.38 -14.18 13.63
C SER A 95 -17.95 -14.57 13.30
N SER A 96 -17.19 -14.89 14.34
CA SER A 96 -15.86 -15.49 14.29
C SER A 96 -15.84 -16.70 13.35
N ALA A 97 -15.79 -16.45 12.05
CA ALA A 97 -15.37 -17.40 11.05
C ALA A 97 -13.84 -17.36 11.09
N ASP A 98 -13.30 -17.96 12.14
CA ASP A 98 -11.87 -18.20 12.37
C ASP A 98 -11.30 -19.21 11.36
N GLY A 99 -11.94 -19.33 10.19
CA GLY A 99 -11.72 -20.36 9.18
C GLY A 99 -11.81 -19.87 7.73
N GLU A 100 -12.05 -18.58 7.46
CA GLU A 100 -11.83 -18.09 6.09
C GLU A 100 -10.32 -18.17 5.81
N SER A 101 -9.89 -19.01 4.87
CA SER A 101 -8.50 -19.04 4.40
C SER A 101 -8.26 -17.80 3.56
N GLY A 102 -7.71 -16.74 4.16
CA GLY A 102 -7.27 -15.54 3.42
C GLY A 102 -6.13 -15.86 2.45
N VAL A 103 -5.91 -14.96 1.48
CA VAL A 103 -4.85 -15.06 0.47
C VAL A 103 -3.47 -15.11 1.11
N PHE A 104 -3.21 -14.22 2.09
CA PHE A 104 -2.03 -14.29 2.96
C PHE A 104 -2.24 -13.49 4.26
N SER A 105 -1.37 -13.70 5.25
CA SER A 105 -1.39 -13.00 6.54
C SER A 105 0.02 -12.56 6.93
N ILE A 106 0.16 -11.36 7.48
CA ILE A 106 1.41 -10.77 7.95
C ILE A 106 1.14 -9.92 9.21
N GLY A 107 1.68 -10.34 10.34
CA GLY A 107 1.42 -9.70 11.63
C GLY A 107 -0.08 -9.56 11.92
N ALA A 108 -0.50 -8.34 12.24
CA ALA A 108 -1.90 -7.95 12.47
C ALA A 108 -2.74 -7.75 11.19
N THR A 109 -2.18 -8.02 10.00
CA THR A 109 -2.81 -7.72 8.70
C THR A 109 -3.08 -9.00 7.91
N ARG A 110 -4.29 -9.14 7.38
CA ARG A 110 -4.68 -10.29 6.56
C ARG A 110 -5.39 -9.85 5.29
N LEU A 111 -4.94 -10.33 4.14
CA LEU A 111 -5.67 -10.19 2.89
C LEU A 111 -6.71 -11.32 2.80
N LEU A 112 -7.99 -10.98 2.83
CA LEU A 112 -9.08 -11.94 2.69
C LEU A 112 -9.28 -12.35 1.23
N SER A 113 -9.32 -11.38 0.33
CA SER A 113 -9.49 -11.61 -1.11
C SER A 113 -8.89 -10.48 -1.94
N ILE A 114 -8.50 -10.80 -3.17
CA ILE A 114 -8.12 -9.84 -4.20
C ILE A 114 -8.66 -10.32 -5.55
N GLY A 115 -9.12 -9.40 -6.37
CA GLY A 115 -9.62 -9.72 -7.71
C GLY A 115 -9.65 -8.49 -8.62
N THR A 116 -9.83 -8.73 -9.91
CA THR A 116 -9.99 -7.69 -10.92
C THR A 116 -11.43 -7.62 -11.39
N THR A 117 -11.90 -6.44 -11.79
CA THR A 117 -13.20 -6.30 -12.45
C THR A 117 -12.99 -6.29 -13.97
N GLY A 118 -13.36 -7.39 -14.62
CA GLY A 118 -13.31 -7.52 -16.07
C GLY A 118 -11.99 -8.07 -16.61
N GLU A 119 -12.10 -8.69 -17.79
CA GLU A 119 -11.00 -9.36 -18.49
C GLU A 119 -10.42 -8.51 -19.63
N VAL A 120 -11.10 -7.42 -19.99
CA VAL A 120 -10.72 -6.56 -21.12
C VAL A 120 -10.49 -5.14 -20.62
N VAL A 121 -9.30 -4.61 -20.89
CA VAL A 121 -8.88 -3.25 -20.56
C VAL A 121 -8.87 -2.41 -21.83
N SER A 122 -9.54 -1.26 -21.78
CA SER A 122 -9.58 -0.26 -22.85
C SER A 122 -9.72 1.13 -22.24
N ARG A 123 -9.62 2.19 -23.05
CA ARG A 123 -9.81 3.58 -22.58
C ARG A 123 -11.14 3.87 -21.89
N SER A 124 -12.17 3.09 -22.22
CA SER A 124 -13.50 3.24 -21.63
C SER A 124 -13.73 2.32 -20.42
N ARG A 125 -12.81 1.38 -20.19
CA ARG A 125 -12.89 0.31 -19.20
C ARG A 125 -11.50 0.10 -18.60
N PRO A 126 -11.05 1.00 -17.70
CA PRO A 126 -9.81 0.80 -16.98
C PRO A 126 -9.90 -0.46 -16.13
N LEU A 127 -8.75 -1.05 -15.86
CA LEU A 127 -8.65 -2.15 -14.91
C LEU A 127 -8.96 -1.63 -13.51
N GLU A 128 -9.85 -2.29 -12.78
CA GLU A 128 -9.99 -2.07 -11.33
C GLU A 128 -9.56 -3.33 -10.60
N VAL A 129 -8.83 -3.14 -9.51
CA VAL A 129 -8.42 -4.19 -8.58
C VAL A 129 -9.08 -3.91 -7.25
N GLN A 130 -9.84 -4.88 -6.74
CA GLN A 130 -10.44 -4.81 -5.43
C GLN A 130 -9.65 -5.66 -4.45
N LEU A 131 -9.31 -5.09 -3.30
CA LEU A 131 -8.67 -5.79 -2.19
C LEU A 131 -9.59 -5.76 -0.98
N ARG A 132 -9.74 -6.90 -0.30
CA ARG A 132 -10.49 -6.99 0.95
C ARG A 132 -9.56 -7.45 2.05
N TRP A 133 -9.37 -6.61 3.06
CA TRP A 133 -8.47 -6.82 4.18
C TRP A 133 -9.24 -7.07 5.47
N LYS A 134 -8.55 -7.71 6.42
CA LYS A 134 -8.90 -7.75 7.84
C LYS A 134 -7.69 -7.29 8.64
N PHE A 135 -7.86 -6.25 9.44
CA PHE A 135 -6.85 -5.74 10.36
C PHE A 135 -7.26 -6.09 11.79
N GLN A 136 -6.35 -6.67 12.57
CA GLN A 136 -6.60 -7.16 13.92
C GLN A 136 -5.56 -6.59 14.88
N GLY A 137 -5.94 -5.55 15.63
CA GLY A 137 -5.03 -4.88 16.56
C GLY A 137 -4.05 -3.93 15.89
N GLU A 138 -2.89 -3.72 16.54
CA GLU A 138 -1.90 -2.74 16.12
C GLU A 138 -1.02 -3.26 14.97
N ARG A 139 -0.94 -2.49 13.88
CA ARG A 139 -0.13 -2.83 12.70
C ARG A 139 1.35 -2.55 12.94
N ASP A 140 2.15 -3.57 12.71
CA ASP A 140 3.62 -3.55 12.71
C ASP A 140 4.20 -3.58 11.29
N VAL A 141 3.51 -4.23 10.35
CA VAL A 141 3.85 -4.29 8.93
C VAL A 141 2.80 -3.58 8.07
N PHE A 142 3.27 -2.82 7.09
CA PHE A 142 2.44 -2.05 6.16
C PHE A 142 2.72 -2.51 4.71
N PRO A 143 1.91 -3.45 4.18
CA PRO A 143 2.14 -3.97 2.84
C PRO A 143 2.07 -2.86 1.78
N TRP A 144 3.07 -2.81 0.91
CA TRP A 144 2.96 -2.13 -0.36
C TRP A 144 2.54 -3.12 -1.43
N MET A 145 1.65 -2.71 -2.33
CA MET A 145 1.27 -3.52 -3.48
C MET A 145 1.87 -2.96 -4.77
N LEU A 146 2.43 -3.88 -5.56
CA LEU A 146 2.76 -3.67 -6.97
C LEU A 146 1.96 -4.66 -7.82
N LEU A 147 1.54 -4.23 -9.00
CA LEU A 147 0.92 -5.08 -9.99
C LEU A 147 1.94 -5.40 -11.08
N ARG A 148 2.26 -6.69 -11.21
CA ARG A 148 3.12 -7.22 -12.26
C ARG A 148 2.27 -7.68 -13.43
N LEU A 149 2.51 -7.10 -14.60
CA LEU A 149 1.88 -7.50 -15.86
C LEU A 149 2.95 -8.11 -16.76
N SER A 150 2.75 -9.36 -17.14
CA SER A 150 3.71 -10.12 -17.96
C SER A 150 3.09 -10.48 -19.31
N ARG A 151 3.78 -10.09 -20.39
CA ARG A 151 3.43 -10.40 -21.78
C ARG A 151 4.42 -11.42 -22.36
N ASP A 152 3.96 -12.29 -23.25
CA ASP A 152 4.75 -13.25 -24.03
C ASP A 152 5.65 -14.14 -23.12
N GLU A 153 5.05 -15.13 -22.44
CA GLU A 153 5.75 -16.08 -21.54
C GLU A 153 6.71 -15.41 -20.52
N LYS A 154 6.37 -14.19 -20.05
CA LYS A 154 7.11 -13.40 -19.05
C LYS A 154 8.40 -12.71 -19.55
N VAL A 155 8.61 -12.58 -20.85
CA VAL A 155 9.78 -11.87 -21.39
C VAL A 155 9.66 -10.36 -21.19
N LYS A 156 8.46 -9.79 -21.35
CA LYS A 156 8.20 -8.37 -21.09
C LYS A 156 7.35 -8.20 -19.84
N VAL A 157 7.94 -7.57 -18.83
CA VAL A 157 7.29 -7.31 -17.54
C VAL A 157 7.09 -5.80 -17.37
N THR A 158 5.87 -5.40 -17.05
CA THR A 158 5.55 -4.05 -16.59
C THR A 158 5.14 -4.10 -15.13
N LEU A 159 5.60 -3.15 -14.32
CA LEU A 159 5.23 -3.00 -12.92
C LEU A 159 4.45 -1.69 -12.76
N LEU A 160 3.25 -1.78 -12.20
CA LEU A 160 2.44 -0.63 -11.82
C LEU A 160 2.37 -0.57 -10.29
N VAL A 161 2.54 0.61 -9.73
CA VAL A 161 2.61 0.81 -8.27
C VAL A 161 1.25 1.29 -7.79
N LYS A 162 0.66 0.58 -6.83
CA LYS A 162 -0.46 1.09 -6.03
C LYS A 162 0.08 1.93 -4.87
N GLY A 163 1.11 1.42 -4.19
CA GLY A 163 1.65 2.01 -2.96
C GLY A 163 1.20 1.24 -1.72
N LEU A 164 1.09 1.95 -0.58
CA LEU A 164 0.63 1.36 0.68
C LEU A 164 -0.80 0.81 0.58
N CYS A 165 -1.04 -0.33 1.24
CA CYS A 165 -2.38 -0.90 1.38
C CYS A 165 -3.06 -0.35 2.65
N ALA A 166 -4.14 0.39 2.41
CA ALA A 166 -5.05 0.99 3.38
C ALA A 166 -4.31 1.64 4.56
N PRO A 167 -3.40 2.60 4.34
CA PRO A 167 -2.61 3.20 5.41
C PRO A 167 -3.46 3.88 6.50
N GLU A 168 -4.69 4.28 6.18
CA GLU A 168 -5.69 4.87 7.08
C GLU A 168 -6.49 3.84 7.89
N ALA A 169 -6.52 2.57 7.45
CA ALA A 169 -7.38 1.57 8.06
C ALA A 169 -6.90 1.18 9.46
N THR A 170 -7.86 1.17 10.39
CA THR A 170 -7.73 0.65 11.75
C THR A 170 -8.23 -0.79 11.81
N GLU A 171 -8.57 -1.28 13.01
CA GLU A 171 -9.15 -2.60 13.19
C GLU A 171 -10.48 -2.79 12.43
N GLY A 172 -10.67 -3.97 11.85
CA GLY A 172 -11.88 -4.36 11.14
C GLY A 172 -11.64 -4.85 9.70
N ILE A 173 -12.73 -5.03 8.97
CA ILE A 173 -12.70 -5.36 7.54
C ILE A 173 -12.64 -4.06 6.74
N TYR A 174 -11.75 -4.01 5.75
CA TYR A 174 -11.58 -2.86 4.88
C TYR A 174 -11.53 -3.29 3.43
N THR A 175 -12.14 -2.51 2.54
CA THR A 175 -12.11 -2.76 1.09
C THR A 175 -11.46 -1.58 0.39
N GLU A 176 -10.42 -1.87 -0.39
CA GLU A 176 -9.80 -0.91 -1.29
C GLU A 176 -10.28 -1.18 -2.72
N ASN A 177 -10.56 -0.12 -3.46
CA ASN A 177 -10.80 -0.19 -4.89
C ASN A 177 -9.73 0.65 -5.57
N TRP A 178 -8.86 0.00 -6.34
CA TRP A 178 -7.75 0.66 -7.00
C TRP A 178 -7.96 0.66 -8.51
N ARG A 179 -8.02 1.85 -9.09
CA ARG A 179 -8.21 2.05 -10.53
C ARG A 179 -6.87 2.17 -11.23
N VAL A 180 -6.60 1.31 -12.20
CA VAL A 180 -5.32 1.22 -12.91
C VAL A 180 -5.49 1.75 -14.33
N VAL A 181 -5.44 3.06 -14.48
CA VAL A 181 -5.60 3.75 -15.78
C VAL A 181 -4.33 3.62 -16.62
N ALA A 182 -3.16 3.53 -15.98
CA ALA A 182 -1.90 3.32 -16.68
C ALA A 182 -1.87 2.03 -17.52
N ALA A 183 -2.69 1.02 -17.18
CA ALA A 183 -2.83 -0.21 -17.95
C ALA A 183 -3.34 0.02 -19.38
N GLU A 184 -4.11 1.09 -19.63
CA GLU A 184 -4.62 1.45 -20.96
C GLU A 184 -3.50 1.91 -21.92
N ARG A 185 -2.33 2.28 -21.38
CA ARG A 185 -1.17 2.71 -22.17
C ARG A 185 -0.31 1.53 -22.60
N LEU A 186 -0.63 0.32 -22.14
CA LEU A 186 0.08 -0.88 -22.54
C LEU A 186 -0.21 -1.19 -24.03
N PRO A 187 0.78 -1.73 -24.75
CA PRO A 187 0.53 -2.19 -26.11
C PRO A 187 -0.55 -3.30 -26.13
N PRO A 188 -1.44 -3.35 -27.13
CA PRO A 188 -2.48 -4.37 -27.20
C PRO A 188 -1.94 -5.80 -27.15
N GLY A 189 -2.66 -6.68 -26.46
CA GLY A 189 -2.30 -8.08 -26.29
C GLY A 189 -2.78 -8.68 -24.97
N ASP A 190 -2.46 -9.95 -24.76
CA ASP A 190 -2.81 -10.70 -23.56
C ASP A 190 -1.70 -10.61 -22.50
N TYR A 191 -2.08 -10.41 -21.25
CA TYR A 191 -1.19 -10.23 -20.11
C TYR A 191 -1.61 -11.15 -18.97
N SER A 192 -0.63 -11.76 -18.29
CA SER A 192 -0.86 -12.38 -16.97
C SER A 192 -0.59 -11.37 -15.87
N LEU A 193 -1.44 -11.36 -14.84
CA LEU A 193 -1.39 -10.41 -13.73
C LEU A 193 -1.03 -11.12 -12.44
N GLU A 194 -0.09 -10.53 -11.71
CA GLU A 194 0.25 -10.95 -10.36
C GLU A 194 0.36 -9.75 -9.44
N ALA A 195 -0.27 -9.82 -8.27
CA ALA A 195 -0.07 -8.88 -7.19
C ALA A 195 1.15 -9.28 -6.36
N LEU A 196 2.06 -8.33 -6.17
CA LEU A 196 3.25 -8.46 -5.34
C LEU A 196 3.06 -7.61 -4.09
N PHE A 197 3.19 -8.21 -2.91
CA PHE A 197 3.16 -7.51 -1.64
C PHE A 197 4.56 -7.42 -1.07
N VAL A 198 5.05 -6.20 -0.77
CA VAL A 198 6.41 -5.97 -0.30
C VAL A 198 6.46 -5.10 0.96
N ASP A 199 7.51 -5.27 1.74
CA ASP A 199 7.94 -4.28 2.73
C ASP A 199 8.82 -3.24 2.04
N ASN A 200 8.20 -2.15 1.56
CA ASN A 200 8.92 -1.14 0.78
C ASN A 200 9.93 -0.37 1.62
N SER A 201 9.66 -0.15 2.91
CA SER A 201 10.59 0.54 3.81
C SER A 201 11.92 -0.20 3.95
N LYS A 202 11.88 -1.53 4.03
CA LYS A 202 13.08 -2.38 4.02
C LYS A 202 13.74 -2.42 2.64
N ARG A 203 12.96 -2.64 1.57
CA ARG A 203 13.49 -2.68 0.20
C ARG A 203 14.26 -1.41 -0.15
N ALA A 204 13.62 -0.26 0.02
CA ALA A 204 14.17 1.04 -0.32
C ALA A 204 15.46 1.33 0.47
N TRP A 205 15.52 0.89 1.72
CA TRP A 205 16.72 1.06 2.56
C TRP A 205 17.89 0.18 2.10
N PHE A 206 17.67 -1.11 1.86
CA PHE A 206 18.72 -2.03 1.40
C PHE A 206 19.33 -1.61 0.05
N GLU A 207 18.49 -1.13 -0.87
CA GLU A 207 18.95 -0.58 -2.16
C GLU A 207 19.91 0.60 -1.97
N THR A 208 19.74 1.41 -0.91
CA THR A 208 20.60 2.57 -0.63
C THR A 208 21.86 2.25 0.15
N THR A 209 21.83 1.28 1.06
CA THR A 209 23.01 0.91 1.87
C THR A 209 23.97 -0.04 1.16
N GLY A 210 23.63 -0.49 -0.06
CA GLY A 210 24.45 -1.43 -0.84
C GLY A 210 24.50 -2.83 -0.21
N ASP A 211 23.65 -3.08 0.78
CA ASP A 211 23.55 -4.36 1.46
C ASP A 211 22.51 -5.18 0.70
N SER A 212 22.97 -6.01 -0.22
CA SER A 212 22.13 -6.95 -0.98
C SER A 212 21.71 -8.13 -0.09
N GLY A 213 21.19 -7.84 1.10
CA GLY A 213 20.72 -8.83 2.05
C GLY A 213 19.77 -9.79 1.35
N GLY A 214 20.13 -11.07 1.32
CA GLY A 214 19.46 -12.12 0.55
C GLY A 214 18.03 -12.46 0.99
N GLU A 215 17.38 -11.61 1.79
CA GLU A 215 15.99 -11.76 2.19
C GLU A 215 15.08 -11.15 1.12
N SER A 216 14.16 -11.95 0.60
CA SER A 216 13.12 -11.48 -0.30
C SER A 216 12.29 -10.41 0.42
N ASN A 217 12.20 -9.20 -0.16
CA ASN A 217 11.32 -8.13 0.36
C ASN A 217 9.83 -8.46 0.16
N LEU A 218 9.50 -9.58 -0.48
CA LEU A 218 8.12 -10.04 -0.64
C LEU A 218 7.58 -10.55 0.70
N LEU A 219 6.40 -10.06 1.07
CA LEU A 219 5.65 -10.47 2.26
C LEU A 219 4.91 -11.80 2.05
N SER A 220 4.71 -12.21 0.80
CA SER A 220 4.06 -13.45 0.41
C SER A 220 4.54 -13.91 -0.97
N ALA A 221 4.16 -15.13 -1.38
CA ALA A 221 4.25 -15.49 -2.80
C ALA A 221 3.42 -14.52 -3.66
N PRO A 222 3.81 -14.26 -4.92
CA PRO A 222 3.00 -13.52 -5.87
C PRO A 222 1.58 -14.10 -5.97
N VAL A 223 0.57 -13.24 -5.89
CA VAL A 223 -0.84 -13.66 -5.98
C VAL A 223 -1.30 -13.50 -7.41
N SER A 224 -1.60 -14.61 -8.09
CA SER A 224 -2.15 -14.57 -9.45
C SER A 224 -3.53 -13.92 -9.45
N LEU A 225 -3.74 -12.95 -10.33
CA LEU A 225 -5.04 -12.30 -10.58
C LEU A 225 -5.64 -12.74 -11.93
N GLY A 226 -5.07 -13.76 -12.57
CA GLY A 226 -5.51 -14.27 -13.86
C GLY A 226 -4.92 -13.50 -15.04
N HIS A 227 -5.71 -13.36 -16.10
CA HIS A 227 -5.28 -12.76 -17.36
C HIS A 227 -6.20 -11.60 -17.73
N ILE A 228 -5.64 -10.60 -18.41
CA ILE A 228 -6.41 -9.55 -19.09
C ILE A 228 -5.98 -9.47 -20.54
N LYS A 229 -6.87 -8.90 -21.36
CA LYS A 229 -6.59 -8.48 -22.72
C LYS A 229 -6.63 -6.96 -22.80
N VAL A 230 -5.58 -6.35 -23.32
CA VAL A 230 -5.52 -4.90 -23.57
C VAL A 230 -5.93 -4.64 -25.03
N GLU A 231 -6.92 -3.76 -25.22
CA GLU A 231 -7.47 -3.34 -26.51
C GLU A 231 -7.32 -1.81 -26.70
N GLN A 232 -7.35 -1.34 -27.97
CA GLN A 232 -7.26 0.09 -28.31
C GLN A 232 -8.62 0.79 -28.29
#